data_AF-A0A2T4Y6Q9-F1
#
_entry.id   AF-A0A2T4Y6Q9-F1
#
_cell.length_a   1.000
_cell.length_b   1.000
_cell.length_c   1.000
_cell.angle_alpha   90.00
_cell.angle_beta   90.00
_cell.angle_gamma   90.00
#
_symmetry.space_group_name_H-M   'P 1'
#
loop_
_entity.id
_entity.type
_entity.pdbx_description
1 polymer ?
#
loop_
_entity_poly.entity_id
_entity_poly.type
_entity_poly.pdbx_seq_one_letter_code
_entity_poly.pdbx_strand_id
1 'polypeptide(L)'
;MRALILMLGLPDMSTPQLVIFLAIVAVGVLLFGWISDVLLRDGAFGIIINGLLVLTGAILGTLLWRKLGYTIGHNSALTVSFVALASGLVTLIVLSTIRRWL
;
A
#
# COMPACT_ATOMS: atom_id res chain seq x y z
N MET A 1 -1.08 25.50 1.83
CA MET A 1 -0.66 24.17 1.30
C MET A 1 -0.06 23.27 2.37
N ARG A 2 0.85 23.76 3.24
CA ARG A 2 1.47 22.98 4.34
C ARG A 2 0.47 22.28 5.28
N ALA A 3 -0.64 22.93 5.63
CA ALA A 3 -1.68 22.35 6.48
C ALA A 3 -2.45 21.17 5.84
N LEU A 4 -2.66 21.19 4.52
CA LEU A 4 -3.34 20.10 3.79
C LEU A 4 -2.45 18.85 3.71
N ILE A 5 -1.13 19.04 3.56
CA ILE A 5 -0.13 17.97 3.52
C ILE A 5 -0.05 17.27 4.89
N LEU A 6 -0.08 18.05 5.98
CA LEU A 6 -0.09 17.53 7.35
C LEU A 6 -1.39 16.83 7.72
N MET A 7 -2.55 17.29 7.22
CA MET A 7 -3.83 16.59 7.38
C MET A 7 -3.87 15.24 6.65
N LEU A 8 -3.12 15.08 5.56
CA LEU A 8 -2.94 13.81 4.86
C LEU A 8 -1.96 12.86 5.60
N GLY A 9 -1.33 13.32 6.69
CA GLY A 9 -0.35 12.54 7.47
C GLY A 9 1.02 12.44 6.80
N LEU A 10 1.32 13.29 5.82
CA LEU A 10 2.64 13.32 5.19
C LEU A 10 3.67 13.94 6.14
N PRO A 11 4.91 13.40 6.20
CA PRO A 11 5.97 13.97 7.01
C PRO A 11 6.23 15.45 6.68
N ASP A 12 6.51 16.26 7.70
CA ASP A 12 6.89 17.67 7.54
C ASP A 12 8.33 17.73 6.98
N MET A 13 8.43 17.72 5.65
CA MET A 13 9.68 17.66 4.91
C MET A 13 9.76 18.81 3.89
N SER A 14 10.99 19.17 3.49
CA SER A 14 11.19 20.15 2.41
C SER A 14 10.62 19.62 1.09
N THR A 15 10.16 20.52 0.20
CA THR A 15 9.56 20.13 -1.10
C THR A 15 10.44 19.17 -1.91
N PRO A 16 11.78 19.35 -2.00
CA PRO A 16 12.64 18.39 -2.69
C PRO A 16 12.64 16.99 -2.04
N GLN A 17 12.65 16.91 -0.71
CA GLN A 17 12.60 15.64 0.01
C GLN A 17 11.27 14.91 -0.18
N LEU A 18 10.15 15.65 -0.19
CA LEU A 18 8.84 15.08 -0.46
C LEU A 18 8.77 14.45 -1.86
N VAL A 19 9.33 15.11 -2.87
CA VAL A 19 9.38 14.59 -4.24
C VAL A 19 10.19 13.29 -4.30
N ILE A 20 11.37 13.27 -3.67
CA ILE A 20 12.21 12.06 -3.62
C ILE A 20 11.47 10.92 -2.88
N PHE A 21 10.83 11.22 -1.75
CA PHE A 21 10.04 10.24 -1.01
C PHE A 21 8.92 9.65 -1.87
N LEU A 22 8.14 10.49 -2.55
CA LEU A 22 7.08 10.03 -3.46
C LEU A 22 7.64 9.21 -4.63
N ALA A 23 8.80 9.58 -5.16
CA ALA A 23 9.46 8.80 -6.21
C ALA A 23 9.87 7.40 -5.72
N ILE A 24 10.44 7.30 -4.51
CA ILE A 24 10.80 6.01 -3.90
C ILE A 24 9.55 5.14 -3.67
N VAL A 25 8.48 5.74 -3.13
CA VAL A 25 7.21 5.03 -2.94
C VAL A 25 6.65 4.56 -4.28
N ALA A 26 6.63 5.41 -5.31
CA ALA A 26 6.15 5.05 -6.64
C ALA A 26 6.96 3.90 -7.26
N VAL A 27 8.29 3.96 -7.18
CA VAL A 27 9.18 2.89 -7.65
C VAL A 27 8.93 1.60 -6.87
N GLY A 28 8.83 1.67 -5.54
CA GLY A 28 8.53 0.49 -4.71
C GLY A 28 7.19 -0.16 -5.06
N VAL A 29 6.16 0.65 -5.31
CA VAL A 29 4.84 0.17 -5.73
C VAL A 29 4.88 -0.49 -7.10
N LEU A 30 5.62 0.08 -8.05
CA LEU A 30 5.81 -0.52 -9.38
C LEU A 30 6.60 -1.82 -9.30
N LEU A 31 7.63 -1.89 -8.45
CA LEU A 31 8.38 -3.12 -8.21
C LEU A 31 7.47 -4.22 -7.63
N PHE A 32 6.64 -3.89 -6.64
CA PHE A 32 5.64 -4.83 -6.13
C PHE A 32 4.64 -5.23 -7.21
N GLY A 33 4.14 -4.28 -8.00
CA GLY A 33 3.26 -4.53 -9.12
C GLY A 33 3.87 -5.51 -10.13
N TRP A 34 5.16 -5.36 -10.44
CA TRP A 34 5.91 -6.23 -11.34
C TRP A 34 6.12 -7.63 -10.75
N ILE A 35 6.52 -7.73 -9.48
CA ILE A 35 6.66 -9.02 -8.78
C ILE A 35 5.33 -9.77 -8.78
N SER A 36 4.24 -9.07 -8.44
CA SER A 36 2.89 -9.62 -8.46
C SER A 36 2.47 -10.06 -9.87
N ASP A 37 2.84 -9.29 -10.90
CA ASP A 37 2.53 -9.63 -12.29
C ASP A 37 3.19 -10.95 -12.72
N VAL A 38 4.48 -11.08 -12.42
CA VAL A 38 5.25 -12.31 -12.70
C VAL A 38 4.74 -13.51 -11.92
N LEU A 39 4.35 -13.32 -10.65
CA LEU A 39 3.85 -14.39 -9.78
C LEU A 39 2.44 -14.85 -10.14
N LEU A 40 1.54 -13.92 -10.45
CA LEU A 40 0.13 -14.22 -10.70
C LEU A 40 -0.13 -14.70 -12.14
N ARG A 41 0.78 -14.43 -13.08
CA ARG A 41 0.70 -14.83 -14.50
C ARG A 41 -0.69 -14.52 -15.08
N ASP A 42 -1.48 -15.55 -15.38
CA ASP A 42 -2.81 -15.42 -16.00
C ASP A 42 -3.84 -14.67 -15.11
N GLY A 43 -3.63 -14.65 -13.80
CA GLY A 43 -4.44 -13.89 -12.84
C GLY A 43 -4.02 -12.43 -12.67
N ALA A 44 -2.94 -11.98 -13.30
CA ALA A 44 -2.35 -10.67 -13.07
C ALA A 44 -3.06 -9.54 -13.84
N PHE A 45 -3.22 -8.36 -13.22
CA PHE A 45 -3.85 -7.18 -13.84
C PHE A 45 -2.88 -6.26 -14.57
N GLY A 46 -1.62 -6.67 -14.75
CA GLY A 46 -0.55 -5.78 -15.19
C GLY A 46 0.09 -5.04 -14.04
N ILE A 47 1.34 -4.61 -14.26
CA ILE A 47 2.21 -3.97 -13.27
C ILE A 47 1.52 -2.79 -12.55
N ILE A 48 0.91 -1.86 -13.31
CA ILE A 48 0.33 -0.63 -12.76
C ILE A 48 -0.88 -0.92 -11.87
N ILE A 49 -1.82 -1.76 -12.36
CA ILE A 49 -3.05 -2.07 -11.61
C ILE A 49 -2.71 -2.88 -10.37
N ASN A 50 -1.81 -3.87 -10.47
CA ASN A 50 -1.34 -4.63 -9.31
C ASN A 50 -0.76 -3.70 -8.23
N GLY A 51 0.09 -2.75 -8.62
CA GLY A 51 0.65 -1.76 -7.69
C GLY A 51 -0.43 -0.89 -7.03
N LEU A 52 -1.42 -0.41 -7.79
CA LEU A 52 -2.53 0.37 -7.26
C LEU A 52 -3.41 -0.44 -6.29
N LEU A 53 -3.64 -1.72 -6.58
CA LEU A 53 -4.42 -2.61 -5.71
C LEU A 53 -3.70 -2.85 -4.38
N VAL A 54 -2.39 -3.07 -4.41
CA VAL A 54 -1.58 -3.22 -3.19
C VAL A 54 -1.61 -1.93 -2.36
N LEU A 55 -1.42 -0.76 -2.98
CA LEU A 55 -1.53 0.53 -2.29
C LEU A 55 -2.91 0.73 -1.65
N THR A 56 -3.96 0.46 -2.42
CA THR A 56 -5.34 0.66 -1.96
C THR A 56 -5.65 -0.29 -0.79
N GLY A 57 -5.27 -1.56 -0.90
CA GLY A 57 -5.41 -2.55 0.17
C GLY A 57 -4.63 -2.17 1.43
N ALA A 58 -3.41 -1.66 1.27
CA ALA A 58 -2.58 -1.19 2.37
C ALA A 58 -3.19 0.01 3.11
N ILE A 59 -3.70 1.01 2.38
CA ILE A 59 -4.34 2.19 2.95
C ILE A 59 -5.65 1.79 3.64
N LEU A 60 -6.53 1.07 2.96
CA LEU A 60 -7.83 0.67 3.53
C LEU A 60 -7.65 -0.25 4.74
N GLY A 61 -6.73 -1.20 4.66
CA GLY A 61 -6.44 -2.13 5.76
C GLY A 61 -5.88 -1.44 6.99
N THR A 62 -4.96 -0.49 6.82
CA THR A 62 -4.44 0.30 7.96
C THR A 62 -5.50 1.20 8.58
N LEU A 63 -6.35 1.84 7.76
CA LEU A 63 -7.47 2.65 8.25
C LEU A 63 -8.49 1.81 9.02
N LEU A 64 -8.83 0.62 8.49
CA LEU A 64 -9.73 -0.31 9.15
C LEU A 64 -9.15 -0.81 10.47
N TRP A 65 -7.87 -1.18 10.48
CA TRP A 65 -7.17 -1.62 11.68
C TRP A 65 -7.14 -0.55 12.77
N ARG A 66 -6.88 0.71 12.39
CA ARG A 66 -6.97 1.85 13.31
C ARG A 66 -8.39 2.03 13.88
N LYS A 67 -9.44 1.83 13.06
CA LYS A 67 -10.84 1.90 13.52
C LYS A 67 -11.23 0.76 14.46
N LEU A 68 -10.66 -0.43 14.29
CA LEU A 68 -10.96 -1.60 15.11
C LEU A 68 -10.37 -1.52 16.54
N GLY A 69 -9.55 -0.50 16.83
CA GLY A 69 -9.05 -0.24 18.19
C GLY A 69 -8.07 -1.29 18.71
N TYR A 70 -7.55 -2.17 17.85
CA TYR A 70 -6.52 -3.13 18.25
C TYR A 70 -5.26 -2.37 18.68
N THR A 71 -4.81 -2.67 19.90
CA THR A 71 -3.65 -2.05 20.50
C THR A 71 -2.43 -2.27 19.63
N ILE A 72 -1.87 -1.17 19.14
CA ILE A 72 -0.65 -1.19 18.37
C ILE A 72 0.45 -1.59 19.36
N GLY A 73 1.18 -2.69 19.08
CA GLY A 73 2.18 -3.23 20.00
C GLY A 73 3.27 -2.21 20.37
N HIS A 74 4.22 -2.63 21.20
CA HIS A 74 5.27 -1.77 21.78
C HIS A 74 5.97 -0.83 20.77
N ASN A 75 6.05 -1.24 19.49
CA ASN A 75 6.40 -0.35 18.38
C ASN A 75 5.22 -0.15 17.41
N SER A 76 4.66 1.06 17.44
CA SER A 76 3.48 1.40 16.67
C SER A 76 3.71 1.41 15.16
N ALA A 77 4.89 1.89 14.74
CA ALA A 77 5.25 1.99 13.33
C ALA A 77 5.42 0.62 12.66
N LEU A 78 6.06 -0.33 13.37
CA LEU A 78 6.27 -1.70 12.84
C LEU A 78 4.94 -2.42 12.64
N THR A 79 4.04 -2.37 13.63
CA THR A 79 2.74 -3.03 13.55
C THR A 79 1.91 -2.50 12.38
N VAL A 80 1.85 -1.17 12.22
CA VAL A 80 1.13 -0.54 11.09
C VAL A 80 1.74 -0.94 9.75
N SER A 81 3.07 -1.05 9.67
CA SER A 81 3.75 -1.48 8.45
C SER A 81 3.41 -2.93 8.06
N PHE A 82 3.36 -3.84 9.04
CA PHE A 82 2.93 -5.22 8.80
C PHE A 82 1.47 -5.31 8.37
N VAL A 83 0.58 -4.56 9.04
CA VAL A 83 -0.84 -4.52 8.68
C VAL A 83 -1.03 -3.96 7.26
N ALA A 84 -0.30 -2.90 6.90
CA ALA A 84 -0.34 -2.33 5.57
C ALA A 84 0.07 -3.34 4.51
N LEU A 85 1.21 -4.00 4.73
CA LEU A 85 1.75 -5.00 3.81
C LEU A 85 0.81 -6.21 3.67
N ALA A 86 0.36 -6.77 4.79
CA ALA A 86 -0.57 -7.89 4.81
C ALA A 86 -1.87 -7.56 4.10
N SER A 87 -2.43 -6.37 4.37
CA SER A 87 -3.70 -5.94 3.76
C SER A 87 -3.55 -5.72 2.25
N GLY A 88 -2.46 -5.09 1.80
CA GLY A 88 -2.16 -4.92 0.38
C GLY A 88 -2.03 -6.25 -0.36
N LEU A 89 -1.33 -7.23 0.22
CA LEU A 89 -1.16 -8.56 -0.35
C LEU A 89 -2.49 -9.34 -0.38
N VAL A 90 -3.27 -9.30 0.70
CA VAL A 90 -4.58 -9.97 0.76
C VAL A 90 -5.53 -9.40 -0.29
N THR A 91 -5.60 -8.07 -0.45
CA THR A 91 -6.42 -7.44 -1.49
C THR A 91 -6.03 -7.94 -2.88
N LEU A 92 -4.73 -7.98 -3.18
CA LEU A 92 -4.23 -8.45 -4.47
C LEU A 92 -4.56 -9.93 -4.70
N ILE A 93 -4.35 -10.80 -3.71
CA ILE A 93 -4.65 -12.23 -3.82
C ILE A 93 -6.16 -12.47 -4.02
N VAL A 94 -7.01 -11.82 -3.23
CA VAL A 94 -8.47 -11.98 -3.31
C VAL A 94 -8.97 -11.55 -4.69
N LEU A 95 -8.59 -10.36 -5.18
CA LEU A 95 -9.04 -9.86 -6.48
C LEU A 95 -8.51 -10.71 -7.64
N SER A 96 -7.26 -11.17 -7.56
CA SER A 96 -6.67 -12.05 -8.58
C SER A 96 -7.36 -13.41 -8.61
N THR A 97 -7.72 -13.93 -7.43
CA THR A 97 -8.50 -15.17 -7.32
C THR A 97 -9.87 -14.99 -7.96
N ILE A 98 -10.61 -13.94 -7.58
CA ILE A 98 -11.93 -13.64 -8.15
C ILE A 98 -11.86 -13.56 -9.68
N ARG A 99 -10.90 -12.82 -10.22
CA ARG A 99 -10.72 -12.71 -11.67
C ARG A 99 -10.42 -14.03 -12.35
N ARG A 100 -9.66 -14.93 -11.71
CA ARG A 100 -9.34 -16.23 -12.30
C ARG A 100 -10.59 -17.12 -12.47
N TRP A 101 -11.62 -16.89 -11.66
CA TRP A 101 -12.88 -17.65 -11.71
C TRP A 101 -13.99 -16.97 -12.53
N LEU A 102 -13.76 -15.74 -13.02
CA LEU A 102 -14.66 -15.00 -13.91
C LEU A 102 -14.23 -15.19 -15.37
#